data_AF-A0A1E5QI62-F1
#
_entry.id   AF-A0A1E5QI62-F1
#
_cell.length_a   1.000
_cell.length_b   1.000
_cell.length_c   1.000
_cell.angle_alpha   90.00
_cell.angle_beta   90.00
_cell.angle_gamma   90.00
#
_symmetry.space_group_name_H-M   'P 1'
#
loop_
_entity.id
_entity.type
_entity.pdbx_description
1 polymer ?
#
loop_
_entity_poly.entity_id
_entity_poly.type
_entity_poly.pdbx_seq_one_letter_code
_entity_poly.pdbx_strand_id
1 'polypeptide(L)'
;MSDTLKAFLEECETLGLLRLIVTSSAAVLETKGTIEKIFYAELPKGEYANMHKDNFEFHLNMSLIQRVKFETGEAKRGNFTTYAIRFLDEKDEPALSAFLQWGKPGEYAEGQVEAWTALRDKYGEAWDVVR
;
A
#
# COMPACT_ATOMS: atom_id res chain seq x y z
N MET A 1 -0.06 -13.99 -12.94
CA MET A 1 -0.84 -14.13 -11.67
C MET A 1 -0.14 -13.41 -10.50
N SER A 2 1.18 -13.59 -10.31
CA SER A 2 2.00 -12.54 -9.68
C SER A 2 1.88 -11.18 -10.41
N ASP A 3 1.58 -11.22 -11.71
CA ASP A 3 1.29 -10.04 -12.54
C ASP A 3 0.15 -9.16 -12.01
N THR A 4 -0.85 -9.72 -11.31
CA THR A 4 -1.97 -8.90 -10.78
C THR A 4 -1.47 -8.00 -9.65
N LEU A 5 -0.64 -8.54 -8.75
CA LEU A 5 -0.04 -7.74 -7.66
C LEU A 5 0.99 -6.75 -8.20
N LYS A 6 1.78 -7.15 -9.21
CA LYS A 6 2.71 -6.21 -9.88
C LYS A 6 1.95 -5.05 -10.53
N ALA A 7 0.95 -5.35 -11.37
CA ALA A 7 0.12 -4.35 -12.02
C ALA A 7 -0.58 -3.46 -10.99
N PHE A 8 -1.10 -4.05 -9.90
CA PHE A 8 -1.69 -3.28 -8.80
C PHE A 8 -0.71 -2.30 -8.16
N LEU A 9 0.52 -2.74 -7.87
CA LEU A 9 1.57 -1.90 -7.31
C LEU A 9 1.99 -0.78 -8.27
N GLU A 10 2.09 -1.06 -9.58
CA GLU A 10 2.35 -0.04 -10.60
C GLU A 10 1.20 0.99 -10.66
N GLU A 11 -0.05 0.53 -10.62
CA GLU A 11 -1.22 1.42 -10.63
C GLU A 11 -1.38 2.24 -9.33
N CYS A 12 -0.76 1.83 -8.23
CA CYS A 12 -0.73 2.63 -7.00
C CYS A 12 -0.01 3.99 -7.20
N GLU A 13 0.73 4.19 -8.29
CA GLU A 13 1.28 5.50 -8.66
C GLU A 13 0.18 6.57 -8.79
N THR A 14 -1.03 6.19 -9.23
CA THR A 14 -2.15 7.13 -9.37
C THR A 14 -2.66 7.67 -8.03
N LEU A 15 -2.30 7.02 -6.91
CA LEU A 15 -2.70 7.44 -5.57
C LEU A 15 -1.87 8.62 -5.04
N GLY A 16 -0.83 9.04 -5.76
CA GLY A 16 0.01 10.16 -5.35
C GLY A 16 0.71 9.92 -4.01
N LEU A 17 0.72 10.93 -3.14
CA LEU A 17 1.47 10.85 -1.88
C LEU A 17 0.79 9.92 -0.88
N LEU A 18 1.54 8.93 -0.40
CA LEU A 18 1.09 7.95 0.58
C LEU A 18 1.87 8.07 1.88
N ARG A 19 1.26 7.58 2.96
CA ARG A 19 1.95 7.18 4.18
C ARG A 19 2.10 5.66 4.14
N LEU A 20 3.33 5.21 3.95
CA LEU A 20 3.69 3.79 3.93
C LEU A 20 4.08 3.37 5.34
N ILE A 21 3.42 2.34 5.85
CA ILE A 21 3.55 1.89 7.24
C ILE A 21 3.96 0.43 7.25
N VAL A 22 5.08 0.15 7.92
CA VAL A 22 5.55 -1.20 8.21
C VAL A 22 5.62 -1.36 9.72
N THR A 23 5.02 -2.44 10.20
CA THR A 23 4.95 -2.77 11.62
C THR A 23 5.73 -4.04 11.86
N SER A 24 6.66 -4.00 12.80
CA SER A 24 7.31 -5.18 13.35
C SER A 24 6.62 -5.58 14.66
N SER A 25 7.12 -6.64 15.30
CA SER A 25 6.61 -7.09 16.60
C SER A 25 6.74 -6.05 17.71
N ALA A 26 7.56 -5.02 17.56
CA ALA A 26 7.87 -4.06 18.62
C ALA A 26 7.92 -2.59 18.17
N ALA A 27 7.86 -2.31 16.86
CA ALA A 27 7.99 -0.95 16.34
C ALA A 27 7.10 -0.74 15.12
N VAL A 28 6.74 0.52 14.90
CA VAL A 28 6.06 0.98 13.68
C VAL A 28 6.95 2.02 13.03
N LEU A 29 7.22 1.87 11.74
CA LEU A 29 7.87 2.89 10.92
C LEU A 29 6.86 3.41 9.89
N GLU A 30 6.72 4.73 9.83
CA GLU A 30 5.88 5.41 8.85
C GLU A 30 6.73 6.36 8.03
N THR A 31 6.66 6.25 6.71
CA THR A 31 7.31 7.20 5.79
C THR A 31 6.31 7.79 4.82
N LYS A 32 6.59 9.01 4.34
CA LYS A 32 5.81 9.66 3.29
C LYS A 32 6.49 9.45 1.95
N GLY A 33 5.75 8.99 0.96
CA GLY A 33 6.27 8.79 -0.39
C GLY A 33 5.19 8.37 -1.37
N THR A 34 5.45 8.54 -2.66
CA THR A 34 4.67 7.93 -3.74
C THR A 34 5.18 6.50 -3.98
N ILE A 35 4.32 5.61 -4.49
CA ILE A 35 4.73 4.31 -5.04
C ILE A 35 4.93 4.51 -6.54
N GLU A 36 6.17 4.59 -6.99
CA GLU A 36 6.53 4.87 -8.40
C GLU A 36 7.89 4.24 -8.70
N LYS A 37 8.24 4.10 -9.99
CA LYS A 37 9.57 3.59 -10.42
C LYS A 37 9.95 2.28 -9.73
N ILE A 38 8.97 1.40 -9.53
CA ILE A 38 9.18 0.09 -8.92
C ILE A 38 10.11 -0.72 -9.82
N PHE A 39 11.07 -1.42 -9.21
CA PHE A 39 11.83 -2.45 -9.90
C PHE A 39 11.69 -3.78 -9.17
N TYR A 40 11.68 -4.86 -9.95
CA TYR A 40 11.44 -6.21 -9.46
C TYR A 40 12.72 -7.03 -9.45
N ALA A 41 12.88 -7.85 -8.42
CA ALA A 41 14.01 -8.75 -8.30
C ALA A 41 13.57 -10.09 -7.69
N GLU A 42 14.04 -11.19 -8.26
CA GLU A 42 13.88 -12.52 -7.67
C GLU A 42 15.10 -12.81 -6.78
N LEU A 43 14.85 -13.14 -5.51
CA LEU A 43 15.86 -13.45 -4.51
C LEU A 43 15.56 -14.83 -3.89
N PRO A 44 16.50 -15.48 -3.19
CA PRO A 44 16.26 -16.80 -2.59
C PRO A 44 15.06 -16.89 -1.64
N LYS A 45 14.59 -15.75 -1.11
CA LYS A 45 13.44 -15.66 -0.20
C LYS A 45 12.11 -15.34 -0.89
N GLY A 46 12.11 -15.12 -2.20
CA GLY A 46 10.90 -14.79 -2.96
C GLY A 46 11.12 -13.68 -3.99
N GLU A 47 10.02 -13.26 -4.60
CA GLU A 47 9.97 -12.18 -5.57
C GLU A 47 9.69 -10.84 -4.87
N TYR A 48 10.51 -9.83 -5.14
CA TYR A 48 10.46 -8.54 -4.47
C TYR A 48 10.05 -7.41 -5.40
N ALA A 49 9.15 -6.55 -4.92
CA ALA A 49 8.95 -5.20 -5.45
C ALA A 49 9.78 -4.21 -4.63
N ASN A 50 10.53 -3.34 -5.30
CA ASN A 50 11.49 -2.47 -4.66
C ASN A 50 11.35 -1.03 -5.16
N MET A 51 11.69 -0.08 -4.29
CA MET A 51 11.79 1.34 -4.65
C MET A 51 12.90 1.99 -3.83
N HIS A 52 13.63 2.90 -4.46
CA HIS A 52 14.68 3.69 -3.83
C HIS A 52 14.32 5.18 -3.92
N LYS A 53 14.33 5.88 -2.79
CA LYS A 53 14.19 7.34 -2.69
C LYS A 53 15.28 7.90 -1.77
N ASP A 54 15.55 9.19 -1.88
CA ASP A 54 16.61 9.88 -1.12
C ASP A 54 16.51 9.66 0.40
N ASN A 55 15.29 9.49 0.92
CA ASN A 55 15.00 9.41 2.35
C ASN A 55 14.55 8.03 2.84
N PHE A 56 14.28 7.07 1.96
CA PHE A 56 13.95 5.70 2.34
C PHE A 56 14.12 4.71 1.19
N GLU A 57 14.33 3.45 1.55
CA GLU A 57 14.19 2.32 0.64
C GLU A 57 12.99 1.46 1.05
N PHE A 58 12.36 0.86 0.05
CA PHE A 58 11.18 0.02 0.21
C PHE A 58 11.45 -1.32 -0.46
N HIS A 59 11.15 -2.40 0.27
CA HIS A 59 11.26 -3.77 -0.21
C HIS A 59 10.04 -4.56 0.26
N LEU A 60 9.23 -5.03 -0.67
CA LEU A 60 8.07 -5.88 -0.40
C LEU A 60 8.30 -7.25 -1.00
N ASN A 61 8.40 -8.28 -0.16
CA ASN A 61 8.38 -9.66 -0.62
C ASN A 61 6.96 -10.02 -1.05
N MET A 62 6.70 -9.91 -2.35
CA MET A 62 5.38 -10.17 -2.94
C MET A 62 4.96 -11.62 -2.73
N SER A 63 5.91 -12.55 -2.66
CA SER A 63 5.61 -13.95 -2.40
C SER A 63 4.98 -14.19 -1.03
N LEU A 64 5.10 -13.28 -0.06
CA LEU A 64 4.50 -13.43 1.27
C LEU A 64 3.10 -12.82 1.38
N ILE A 65 2.66 -12.05 0.39
CA ILE A 65 1.34 -11.41 0.41
C ILE A 65 0.27 -12.38 -0.08
N GLN A 66 -0.72 -12.64 0.75
CA GLN A 66 -1.85 -13.52 0.42
C GLN A 66 -3.08 -12.75 -0.04
N ARG A 67 -3.28 -11.53 0.47
CA ARG A 67 -4.49 -10.74 0.20
C ARG A 67 -4.17 -9.26 0.21
N VAL A 68 -4.88 -8.51 -0.64
CA VAL A 68 -4.92 -7.05 -0.58
C VAL A 68 -6.33 -6.62 -0.21
N LYS A 69 -6.46 -5.65 0.69
CA LYS A 69 -7.75 -5.14 1.17
C LYS A 69 -7.77 -3.62 1.23
N PHE A 70 -8.83 -3.02 0.70
CA PHE A 70 -9.16 -1.62 0.83
C PHE A 70 -9.95 -1.39 2.12
N GLU A 71 -9.56 -0.39 2.91
CA GLU A 71 -10.25 -0.07 4.16
C GLU A 71 -10.43 1.44 4.31
N THR A 72 -11.63 1.85 4.74
CA THR A 72 -11.84 3.18 5.31
C THR A 72 -11.85 3.09 6.83
N GLY A 73 -11.20 4.03 7.50
CA GLY A 73 -11.20 4.14 8.96
C GLY A 73 -11.50 5.56 9.43
N GLU A 74 -11.73 5.74 10.73
CA GLU A 74 -11.82 7.07 11.34
C GLU A 74 -10.50 7.41 12.02
N ALA A 75 -9.94 8.59 11.73
CA ALA A 75 -8.72 9.03 12.35
C ALA A 75 -8.92 9.21 13.86
N LYS A 76 -8.07 8.56 14.68
CA LYS A 76 -8.10 8.66 16.16
C LYS A 76 -8.03 10.10 16.68
N ARG A 77 -7.50 11.03 15.88
CA ARG A 77 -7.44 12.46 16.18
C ARG A 77 -7.89 13.22 14.94
N GLY A 78 -8.86 14.11 15.11
CA GLY A 78 -9.32 15.03 14.06
C GLY A 78 -10.62 14.62 13.36
N ASN A 79 -11.23 13.47 13.69
CA ASN A 79 -12.55 13.05 13.22
C ASN A 79 -12.71 13.15 11.69
N PHE A 80 -11.80 12.53 10.94
CA PHE A 80 -11.85 12.49 9.48
C PHE A 80 -11.62 11.06 8.97
N THR A 81 -12.13 10.78 7.78
CA THR A 81 -11.98 9.48 7.12
C THR A 81 -10.55 9.28 6.65
N THR A 82 -10.00 8.12 6.95
CA THR A 82 -8.72 7.61 6.42
C THR A 82 -9.00 6.54 5.37
N TYR A 83 -8.18 6.51 4.33
CA TYR A 83 -8.28 5.54 3.24
C TYR A 83 -6.98 4.75 3.19
N ALA A 84 -7.09 3.43 3.33
CA ALA A 84 -5.96 2.53 3.46
C ALA A 84 -6.05 1.38 2.45
N ILE A 85 -4.88 0.87 2.08
CA ILE A 85 -4.70 -0.40 1.39
C ILE A 85 -3.81 -1.26 2.28
N ARG A 86 -4.29 -2.44 2.66
CA ARG A 86 -3.59 -3.42 3.48
C ARG A 86 -3.08 -4.55 2.61
N PHE A 87 -1.81 -4.90 2.74
CA PHE A 87 -1.20 -6.07 2.14
C PHE A 87 -1.00 -7.09 3.26
N LEU A 88 -1.80 -8.15 3.24
CA LEU A 88 -1.92 -9.12 4.33
C LEU A 88 -1.08 -10.36 4.05
N ASP A 89 -0.43 -10.87 5.09
CA ASP A 89 0.35 -12.10 5.05
C ASP A 89 -0.52 -13.36 5.29
N GLU A 90 0.13 -14.51 5.47
CA GLU A 90 -0.55 -15.79 5.72
C GLU A 90 -1.34 -15.87 7.02
N LYS A 91 -1.11 -14.93 7.95
CA LYS A 91 -1.81 -14.83 9.23
C LYS A 91 -2.93 -13.79 9.19
N ASP A 92 -3.22 -13.23 8.01
CA ASP A 92 -4.14 -12.10 7.83
C ASP A 92 -3.63 -10.83 8.57
N GLU A 93 -2.33 -10.76 8.86
CA GLU A 93 -1.67 -9.62 9.50
C GLU A 93 -1.10 -8.65 8.43
N PRO A 94 -1.18 -7.32 8.65
CA PRO A 94 -0.69 -6.36 7.66
C PRO A 94 0.84 -6.33 7.61
N ALA A 95 1.43 -6.90 6.56
CA ALA A 95 2.85 -6.79 6.25
C ALA A 95 3.21 -5.38 5.75
N LEU A 96 2.28 -4.71 5.06
CA LEU A 96 2.37 -3.33 4.63
C LEU A 96 0.99 -2.67 4.71
N SER A 97 0.96 -1.40 5.10
CA SER A 97 -0.22 -0.56 4.93
C SER A 97 0.14 0.73 4.20
N ALA A 98 -0.63 1.07 3.17
CA ALA A 98 -0.50 2.31 2.43
C ALA A 98 -1.75 3.17 2.68
N PHE A 99 -1.57 4.31 3.36
CA PHE A 99 -2.64 5.26 3.57
C PHE A 99 -2.50 6.42 2.59
N LEU A 100 -3.62 6.95 2.09
CA LEU A 100 -3.59 8.25 1.42
C LEU A 100 -3.03 9.29 2.40
N GLN A 101 -1.99 10.02 2.00
CA GLN A 101 -1.41 11.05 2.85
C GLN A 101 -2.24 12.33 2.74
N TRP A 102 -2.84 12.74 3.84
CA TRP A 102 -3.54 14.03 3.95
C TRP A 102 -2.57 15.19 4.24
N GLY A 103 -2.94 16.41 3.85
CA GLY A 103 -2.28 17.65 4.26
C GLY A 103 -2.75 18.05 5.66
N LYS A 104 -3.82 18.85 5.74
CA LYS A 104 -4.55 19.07 6.99
C LYS A 104 -5.47 17.87 7.28
N PRO A 105 -5.96 17.71 8.52
CA PRO A 105 -6.89 16.62 8.86
C PRO A 105 -8.07 16.56 7.87
N GLY A 106 -8.19 15.44 7.14
CA GLY A 106 -9.25 15.20 6.15
C GLY A 106 -9.05 15.84 4.77
N GLU A 107 -8.01 16.65 4.56
CA GLU A 107 -7.71 17.26 3.27
C GLU A 107 -6.76 16.37 2.46
N TYR A 108 -7.27 15.74 1.41
CA TYR A 108 -6.49 14.94 0.44
C TYR A 108 -6.14 15.75 -0.81
N ALA A 109 -5.18 15.28 -1.59
CA ALA A 109 -4.88 15.90 -2.88
C ALA A 109 -6.07 15.74 -3.85
N GLU A 110 -6.19 16.66 -4.80
CA GLU A 110 -7.24 16.61 -5.82
C GLU A 110 -7.19 15.29 -6.60
N GLY A 111 -8.33 14.60 -6.74
CA GLY A 111 -8.44 13.32 -7.44
C GLY A 111 -7.93 12.11 -6.67
N GLN A 112 -7.34 12.28 -5.48
CA GLN A 112 -6.65 11.21 -4.76
C GLN A 112 -7.61 10.16 -4.19
N VAL A 113 -8.75 10.60 -3.64
CA VAL A 113 -9.78 9.71 -3.07
C VAL A 113 -10.54 9.01 -4.20
N GLU A 114 -10.75 9.72 -5.31
CA GLU A 114 -11.36 9.20 -6.53
C GLU A 114 -10.47 8.11 -7.15
N ALA A 115 -9.14 8.33 -7.21
CA ALA A 115 -8.18 7.32 -7.68
C ALA A 115 -8.18 6.08 -6.78
N TRP A 116 -8.22 6.26 -5.46
CA TRP A 116 -8.35 5.14 -4.52
C TRP A 116 -9.63 4.35 -4.73
N THR A 117 -10.75 5.06 -4.94
CA THR A 117 -12.06 4.46 -5.21
C THR A 117 -12.05 3.70 -6.54
N ALA A 118 -11.43 4.26 -7.58
CA ALA A 118 -11.30 3.62 -8.88
C ALA A 118 -10.47 2.33 -8.81
N LEU A 119 -9.36 2.31 -8.06
CA LEU A 119 -8.60 1.07 -7.83
C LEU A 119 -9.39 0.04 -7.04
N ARG A 120 -10.10 0.46 -5.98
CA ARG A 120 -10.98 -0.43 -5.23
C ARG A 120 -12.05 -1.04 -6.12
N ASP A 121 -12.70 -0.24 -6.96
CA ASP A 121 -13.78 -0.72 -7.83
C ASP A 121 -13.24 -1.65 -8.93
N LYS A 122 -12.00 -1.43 -9.39
CA LYS A 122 -11.32 -2.28 -10.37
C LYS A 122 -10.88 -3.63 -9.80
N TYR A 123 -10.27 -3.65 -8.62
CA TYR A 123 -9.69 -4.86 -8.03
C TYR A 123 -10.60 -5.56 -7.01
N GLY A 124 -11.65 -4.89 -6.56
CA GLY A 124 -12.52 -5.32 -5.47
C GLY A 124 -12.07 -4.77 -4.11
N GLU A 125 -13.01 -4.73 -3.15
CA GLU A 125 -12.74 -4.30 -1.77
C GLU A 125 -11.67 -5.17 -1.08
N ALA A 126 -11.65 -6.47 -1.42
CA ALA A 126 -10.57 -7.38 -1.06
C ALA A 126 -10.39 -8.41 -2.18
N TRP A 127 -9.14 -8.81 -2.43
CA TRP A 127 -8.82 -9.85 -3.40
C TRP A 127 -7.61 -10.67 -2.94
N ASP A 128 -7.67 -11.98 -3.20
CA ASP A 128 -6.58 -12.91 -2.91
C ASP A 128 -5.54 -12.89 -4.02
N VAL A 129 -4.27 -12.85 -3.64
CA VAL A 129 -3.14 -12.95 -4.57
C VAL A 129 -3.03 -14.40 -5.02
N VAL A 130 -3.69 -14.72 -6.13
CA VAL A 130 -3.57 -16.05 -6.74
C VAL A 130 -2.16 -16.18 -7.32
N ARG A 131 -1.43 -17.23 -6.92
CA ARG A 131 -0.07 -17.51 -7.37
C ARG A 131 -0.08 -18.24 -8.71
#